data_AF-A0A2J7R9K2-F1
#
_entry.id   AF-A0A2J7R9K2-F1
#
_cell.length_a   1.000
_cell.length_b   1.000
_cell.length_c   1.000
_cell.angle_alpha   90.00
_cell.angle_beta   90.00
_cell.angle_gamma   90.00
#
_symmetry.space_group_name_H-M   'P 1'
#
loop_
_entity.id
_entity.type
_entity.pdbx_description
1 polymer ?
#
loop_
_entity_poly.entity_id
_entity_poly.type
_entity_poly.pdbx_seq_one_letter_code
_entity_poly.pdbx_strand_id
1 'polypeptide(L)'
;MLMSPFLLSQELGVIEHLKAFLTNKCQTAWEQINRLKEVQFSLQLDISNKKAAVAIDKENFEMTEDCSGTSYKPDPLRIPKNSIAHEAWLEHSQYKKLKADNELAASGRLREAMYWSREKAHNDLQAQHDATDYGLRRCIYETQRQKNELQWQRQKMMNEMEKMSKEIADLEHALMDKTNSAKLAETRLENRLYRPGAELVQDEAHFGLRDEVLQLRQTQQDLRKKIDDGKATYNDLEEHLIRLDQDIANKQHTLMTDLRCMDMRDVLKKGDLAPPATQTQRNIQLTQIEEELPKF
;
A
#
# COMPACT_ATOMS: atom_id res chain seq x y z
N MET A 1 -5.99 -6.66 -12.36
CA MET A 1 -5.12 -6.94 -11.20
C MET A 1 -5.23 -5.72 -10.29
N LEU A 2 -5.64 -5.89 -9.03
CA LEU A 2 -5.80 -4.77 -8.10
C LEU A 2 -4.42 -4.12 -7.87
N MET A 3 -4.30 -2.82 -8.13
CA MET A 3 -3.04 -2.07 -8.02
C MET A 3 -2.65 -1.82 -6.55
N SER A 4 -3.63 -1.86 -5.64
CA SER A 4 -3.44 -1.71 -4.18
C SER A 4 -2.60 -2.83 -3.53
N PRO A 5 -2.86 -4.14 -3.75
CA PRO A 5 -1.98 -5.22 -3.27
C PRO A 5 -0.53 -5.09 -3.72
N PHE A 6 -0.30 -4.61 -4.95
CA PHE A 6 1.06 -4.44 -5.48
C PHE A 6 1.83 -3.36 -4.70
N LEU A 7 1.22 -2.19 -4.48
CA LEU A 7 1.83 -1.09 -3.73
C LEU A 7 2.18 -1.52 -2.29
N LEU A 8 1.28 -2.23 -1.62
CA LEU A 8 1.50 -2.74 -0.27
C LEU A 8 2.57 -3.82 -0.22
N SER A 9 2.61 -4.72 -1.21
CA SER A 9 3.66 -5.74 -1.31
C SER A 9 5.04 -5.11 -1.54
N GLN A 10 5.12 -4.03 -2.31
CA GLN A 10 6.35 -3.30 -2.52
C GLN A 10 6.81 -2.60 -1.23
N GLU A 11 5.90 -1.94 -0.52
CA GLU A 11 6.19 -1.31 0.77
C GLU A 11 6.69 -2.33 1.80
N LEU A 12 6.04 -3.50 1.88
CA LEU A 12 6.47 -4.59 2.74
C LEU A 12 7.90 -5.05 2.42
N GLY A 13 8.23 -5.23 1.15
CA GLY A 13 9.58 -5.63 0.72
C GLY A 13 10.65 -4.62 1.13
N VAL A 14 10.36 -3.32 1.04
CA VAL A 14 11.26 -2.26 1.53
C VAL A 14 11.42 -2.33 3.04
N ILE A 15 10.34 -2.52 3.80
CA ILE A 15 10.37 -2.63 5.26
C ILE A 15 11.22 -3.85 5.69
N GLU A 16 11.03 -5.00 5.06
CA GLU A 16 11.80 -6.21 5.37
C GLU A 16 13.29 -6.03 5.07
N HIS A 17 13.62 -5.39 3.94
CA HIS A 17 14.99 -5.08 3.58
C HIS A 17 15.64 -4.14 4.61
N LEU A 18 14.96 -3.05 4.99
CA LEU A 18 15.46 -2.09 5.96
C LEU A 18 15.60 -2.69 7.36
N LYS A 19 14.68 -3.57 7.76
CA LYS A 19 14.78 -4.34 9.00
C LYS A 19 16.05 -5.18 9.01
N ALA A 20 16.28 -5.98 7.96
CA ALA A 20 17.48 -6.81 7.86
C ALA A 20 18.77 -5.98 7.88
N PHE A 21 18.78 -4.85 7.15
CA PHE A 21 19.90 -3.91 7.12
C PHE A 21 20.22 -3.34 8.50
N LEU A 22 19.22 -2.85 9.24
CA LEU A 22 19.42 -2.30 10.58
C LEU A 22 19.81 -3.38 11.60
N THR A 23 19.23 -4.59 11.52
CA THR A 23 19.63 -5.72 12.36
C THR A 23 21.11 -6.06 12.19
N ASN A 24 21.61 -6.07 10.95
CA ASN A 24 23.04 -6.30 10.68
C ASN A 24 23.93 -5.20 11.29
N LYS A 25 23.49 -3.93 11.26
CA LYS A 25 24.21 -2.83 11.93
C LYS A 25 24.24 -3.00 13.45
N CYS A 26 23.13 -3.42 14.06
CA CYS A 26 23.09 -3.72 15.50
C CYS A 26 24.05 -4.86 15.87
N GLN A 27 24.12 -5.92 15.06
CA GLN A 27 25.06 -7.02 15.28
C GLN A 27 26.51 -6.53 15.21
N THR A 28 26.86 -5.72 14.21
CA THR A 28 28.20 -5.13 14.07
C THR A 28 28.56 -4.27 15.29
N ALA A 29 27.60 -3.49 15.80
CA ALA A 29 27.79 -2.67 17.00
C ALA A 29 28.03 -3.52 18.24
N TRP A 30 27.29 -4.61 18.40
CA TRP A 30 27.47 -5.54 19.51
C TRP A 30 28.87 -6.19 19.50
N GLU A 31 29.34 -6.61 18.33
CA GLU A 31 30.71 -7.13 18.16
C GLU A 31 31.78 -6.09 18.51
N GLN A 32 31.60 -4.84 18.10
CA GLN A 32 32.52 -3.75 18.44
C GLN A 32 32.55 -3.48 19.95
N ILE A 33 31.40 -3.54 20.63
CA ILE A 33 31.33 -3.41 22.09
C ILE A 33 32.14 -4.51 22.78
N ASN A 34 32.06 -5.75 22.29
CA ASN A 34 32.82 -6.87 22.86
C ASN A 34 34.34 -6.67 22.71
N ARG A 35 34.80 -6.21 21.53
CA ARG A 35 36.22 -5.88 21.31
C ARG A 35 36.71 -4.77 22.24
N LEU A 36 35.91 -3.72 22.43
CA LEU A 36 36.23 -2.63 23.36
C LEU A 36 36.31 -3.12 24.81
N LYS A 37 35.42 -4.03 25.24
CA LYS A 37 35.47 -4.65 26.58
C LYS A 37 36.72 -5.49 26.78
N GLU A 38 37.15 -6.26 25.77
CA GLU A 38 38.39 -7.03 25.82
C GLU A 38 39.61 -6.12 25.98
N VAL A 39 39.69 -5.05 25.20
CA VAL A 39 40.76 -4.05 25.32
C VAL A 39 40.73 -3.37 26.69
N GLN A 40 39.55 -2.96 27.17
CA GLN A 40 39.38 -2.34 28.48
C GLN A 40 39.93 -3.24 29.59
N PHE A 41 39.53 -4.52 29.61
CA PHE A 41 40.01 -5.50 30.58
C PHE A 41 41.54 -5.67 30.51
N SER A 42 42.09 -5.81 29.29
CA SER A 42 43.53 -5.95 29.07
C SER A 42 44.33 -4.75 29.59
N LEU A 43 43.82 -3.53 29.39
CA LEU A 43 44.42 -2.30 29.89
C LEU A 43 44.30 -2.17 31.41
N GLN A 44 43.16 -2.54 32.00
CA GLN A 44 42.97 -2.53 33.45
C GLN A 44 43.98 -3.45 34.15
N LEU A 45 44.17 -4.66 33.62
CA LEU A 45 45.17 -5.59 34.13
C LEU A 45 46.59 -5.03 33.98
N ASP A 46 46.90 -4.43 32.82
CA ASP A 46 48.20 -3.79 32.57
C ASP A 46 48.51 -2.66 33.56
N ILE A 47 47.53 -1.79 33.79
CA ILE A 47 47.62 -0.68 34.74
C ILE A 47 47.80 -1.20 36.17
N SER A 48 47.06 -2.25 36.56
CA SER A 48 47.19 -2.87 37.87
C SER A 48 48.60 -3.42 38.11
N ASN A 49 49.14 -4.17 37.13
CA ASN A 49 50.49 -4.71 37.19
C ASN A 49 51.55 -3.60 37.29
N LYS A 50 51.40 -2.53 36.49
CA LYS A 50 52.30 -1.37 36.54
C LYS A 50 52.22 -0.63 37.88
N LYS A 51 51.03 -0.49 38.47
CA LYS A 51 50.86 0.09 39.81
C LYS A 51 51.56 -0.74 40.89
N ALA A 52 51.44 -2.06 40.82
CA ALA A 52 52.14 -2.96 41.74
C ALA A 52 53.67 -2.84 41.59
N ALA A 53 54.18 -2.80 40.36
CA ALA A 53 55.60 -2.59 40.10
C ALA A 53 56.11 -1.26 40.69
N VAL A 54 55.41 -0.15 40.42
CA VAL A 54 55.76 1.17 40.97
C VAL A 54 55.72 1.19 42.51
N ALA A 55 54.78 0.49 43.13
CA ALA A 55 54.71 0.40 44.59
C ALA A 55 55.94 -0.31 45.18
N ILE A 56 56.37 -1.42 44.57
CA ILE A 56 57.59 -2.14 44.95
C ILE A 56 58.82 -1.26 44.77
N ASP A 57 58.94 -0.57 43.63
CA ASP A 57 60.10 0.29 43.35
C ASP A 57 60.16 1.48 44.31
N LYS A 58 58.99 2.04 44.69
CA LYS A 58 58.91 3.11 45.68
C LYS A 58 59.32 2.64 47.07
N GLU A 59 58.81 1.49 47.52
CA GLU A 59 59.22 0.88 48.79
C GLU A 59 60.74 0.65 48.80
N ASN A 60 61.30 0.10 47.72
CA ASN A 60 62.73 -0.12 47.59
C ASN A 60 63.55 1.18 47.65
N PHE A 61 63.08 2.25 47.02
CA PHE A 61 63.72 3.57 47.03
C PHE A 61 63.74 4.20 48.43
N GLU A 62 62.71 3.93 49.24
CA GLU A 62 62.58 4.44 50.61
C GLU A 62 63.44 3.66 51.63
N MET A 63 64.00 2.50 51.27
CA MET A 63 64.85 1.71 52.16
C MET A 63 66.21 2.37 52.41
N THR A 64 66.70 2.24 53.64
CA THR A 64 68.03 2.70 54.10
C THR A 64 68.77 1.55 54.80
N GLU A 65 70.07 1.71 55.04
CA GLU A 65 70.92 0.67 55.66
C GLU A 65 70.44 0.26 57.06
N ASP A 66 69.74 1.16 57.77
CA ASP A 66 69.23 0.95 59.12
C ASP A 66 67.84 0.27 59.16
N CYS A 67 67.27 -0.09 58.01
CA CYS A 67 65.96 -0.72 57.95
C CYS A 67 65.98 -2.16 58.52
N SER A 68 65.05 -2.46 59.44
CA SER A 68 64.92 -3.77 60.12
C SER A 68 64.54 -4.95 59.22
N GLY A 69 64.16 -4.71 57.96
CA GLY A 69 63.79 -5.72 56.97
C GLY A 69 64.94 -6.26 56.10
N THR A 70 66.16 -5.73 56.25
CA THR A 70 67.32 -6.15 55.45
C THR A 70 67.86 -7.51 55.90
N SER A 71 68.21 -8.39 54.95
CA SER A 71 68.79 -9.71 55.24
C SER A 71 69.48 -10.31 54.01
N TYR A 72 70.46 -11.19 54.23
CA TYR A 72 71.11 -11.96 53.17
C TYR A 72 70.10 -12.85 52.45
N LYS A 73 70.09 -12.80 51.11
CA LYS A 73 69.21 -13.62 50.27
C LYS A 73 69.96 -14.86 49.75
N PRO A 74 69.35 -16.05 49.69
CA PRO A 74 70.03 -17.29 49.28
C PRO A 74 70.62 -17.28 47.87
N ASP A 75 69.96 -16.60 46.92
CA ASP A 75 70.42 -16.46 45.54
C ASP A 75 69.96 -15.09 44.98
N PRO A 76 70.71 -14.01 45.25
CA PRO A 76 70.31 -12.65 44.91
C PRO A 76 70.49 -12.31 43.43
N LEU A 77 71.31 -13.07 42.69
CA LEU A 77 71.60 -12.83 41.27
C LEU A 77 70.73 -13.68 40.33
N ARG A 78 69.75 -14.41 40.87
CA ARG A 78 68.86 -15.25 40.06
C ARG A 78 68.05 -14.42 39.07
N ILE A 79 67.91 -14.94 37.86
CA ILE A 79 67.01 -14.41 36.83
C ILE A 79 65.76 -15.30 36.79
N PRO A 80 64.56 -14.77 37.11
CA PRO A 80 63.33 -15.53 37.00
C PRO A 80 63.11 -16.04 35.57
N LYS A 81 62.67 -17.29 35.40
CA LYS A 81 62.49 -17.92 34.07
C LYS A 81 61.54 -17.17 33.12
N ASN A 82 60.61 -16.38 33.66
CA ASN A 82 59.62 -15.61 32.91
C ASN A 82 59.93 -14.11 32.83
N SER A 83 61.17 -13.69 33.14
CA SER A 83 61.58 -12.29 32.99
C SER A 83 61.66 -11.93 31.50
N ILE A 84 61.16 -10.75 31.15
CA ILE A 84 61.24 -10.20 29.80
C ILE A 84 62.26 -9.06 29.75
N ALA A 85 62.86 -8.83 28.58
CA ALA A 85 63.73 -7.68 28.34
C ALA A 85 62.95 -6.36 28.40
N HIS A 86 63.62 -5.25 28.69
CA HIS A 86 63.00 -3.93 28.77
C HIS A 86 62.35 -3.53 27.45
N GLU A 87 63.01 -3.82 26.33
CA GLU A 87 62.53 -3.56 24.98
C GLU A 87 61.21 -4.30 24.72
N ALA A 88 61.11 -5.55 25.14
CA ALA A 88 59.89 -6.36 25.01
C ALA A 88 58.75 -5.83 25.90
N TRP A 89 59.05 -5.33 27.11
CA TRP A 89 58.06 -4.66 27.96
C TRP A 89 57.53 -3.38 27.32
N LEU A 90 58.43 -2.57 26.76
CA LEU A 90 58.08 -1.32 26.09
C LEU A 90 57.21 -1.59 24.86
N GLU A 91 57.59 -2.56 24.03
CA GLU A 91 56.81 -3.00 22.87
C GLU A 91 55.40 -3.45 23.27
N HIS A 92 55.27 -4.29 24.32
CA HIS A 92 53.96 -4.74 24.81
C HIS A 92 53.07 -3.57 25.27
N SER A 93 53.66 -2.60 25.96
CA SER A 93 52.94 -1.40 26.41
C SER A 93 52.50 -0.53 25.23
N GLN A 94 53.37 -0.33 24.24
CA GLN A 94 53.06 0.43 23.02
C GLN A 94 51.98 -0.27 22.18
N TYR A 95 52.09 -1.58 22.02
CA TYR A 95 51.13 -2.40 21.29
C TYR A 95 49.73 -2.33 21.92
N LYS A 96 49.62 -2.44 23.25
CA LYS A 96 48.33 -2.30 23.95
C LYS A 96 47.69 -0.94 23.73
N LYS A 97 48.48 0.13 23.80
CA LYS A 97 48.01 1.49 23.49
C LYS A 97 47.52 1.57 22.05
N LEU A 98 48.33 1.10 21.08
CA LEU A 98 47.97 1.12 19.67
C LEU A 98 46.68 0.32 19.37
N LYS A 99 46.53 -0.87 19.98
CA LYS A 99 45.29 -1.67 19.86
C LYS A 99 44.09 -0.88 20.39
N ALA A 100 44.24 -0.18 21.51
CA ALA A 100 43.16 0.64 22.06
C ALA A 100 42.81 1.84 21.17
N ASP A 101 43.81 2.57 20.68
CA ASP A 101 43.61 3.70 19.76
C ASP A 101 42.90 3.25 18.47
N ASN A 102 43.29 2.08 17.93
CA ASN A 102 42.67 1.49 16.75
C ASN A 102 41.20 1.10 16.97
N GLU A 103 40.87 0.45 18.10
CA GLU A 103 39.50 0.07 18.43
C GLU A 103 38.61 1.28 18.74
N LEU A 104 39.15 2.33 19.35
CA LEU A 104 38.45 3.61 19.53
C LEU A 104 38.14 4.29 18.19
N ALA A 105 39.13 4.33 17.29
CA ALA A 105 38.93 4.88 15.94
C ALA A 105 37.91 4.06 15.14
N ALA A 106 37.93 2.72 15.24
CA ALA A 106 36.94 1.85 14.63
C ALA A 106 35.53 2.09 15.18
N SER A 107 35.41 2.25 16.50
CA SER A 107 34.14 2.60 17.15
C SER A 107 33.60 3.95 16.68
N GLY A 108 34.46 4.96 16.53
CA GLY A 108 34.08 6.27 15.98
C GLY A 108 33.46 6.16 14.60
N ARG A 109 34.16 5.51 13.66
CA ARG A 109 33.66 5.27 12.30
C ARG A 109 32.35 4.48 12.28
N LEU A 110 32.21 3.48 13.17
CA LEU A 110 30.99 2.68 13.25
C LEU A 110 29.79 3.51 13.73
N ARG A 111 29.97 4.37 14.74
CA ARG A 111 28.89 5.26 15.21
C ARG A 111 28.41 6.22 14.13
N GLU A 112 29.34 6.81 13.38
CA GLU A 112 29.01 7.67 12.23
C GLU A 112 28.24 6.87 11.16
N ALA A 113 28.74 5.70 10.77
CA ALA A 113 28.08 4.84 9.80
C ALA A 113 26.68 4.40 10.25
N MET A 114 26.48 4.14 11.54
CA MET A 114 25.16 3.80 12.11
C MET A 114 24.21 5.00 12.08
N TYR A 115 24.70 6.20 12.40
CA TYR A 115 23.90 7.42 12.30
C TYR A 115 23.39 7.63 10.87
N TRP A 116 24.28 7.54 9.88
CA TRP A 116 23.93 7.62 8.46
C TRP A 116 22.96 6.51 8.03
N SER A 117 23.20 5.27 8.47
CA SER A 117 22.34 4.13 8.15
C SER A 117 20.91 4.31 8.69
N ARG A 118 20.78 4.85 9.91
CA ARG A 118 19.49 5.16 10.53
C ARG A 118 18.77 6.26 9.77
N GLU A 119 19.45 7.35 9.45
CA GLU A 119 18.84 8.48 8.74
C GLU A 119 18.41 8.08 7.33
N LYS A 120 19.24 7.31 6.62
CA LYS A 120 18.89 6.74 5.33
C LYS A 120 17.66 5.83 5.42
N ALA A 121 17.65 4.87 6.34
CA ALA A 121 16.52 3.95 6.52
C ALA A 121 15.23 4.70 6.85
N HIS A 122 15.32 5.75 7.66
CA HIS A 122 14.18 6.61 7.96
C HIS A 122 13.64 7.32 6.70
N ASN A 123 14.52 7.93 5.91
CA ASN A 123 14.12 8.63 4.69
C ASN A 123 13.56 7.69 3.63
N ASP A 124 14.16 6.50 3.47
CA ASP A 124 13.68 5.46 2.56
C ASP A 124 12.28 4.96 2.99
N LEU A 125 12.05 4.75 4.30
CA LEU A 125 10.72 4.40 4.82
C LEU A 125 9.69 5.50 4.56
N GLN A 126 10.02 6.75 4.84
CA GLN A 126 9.11 7.88 4.64
C GLN A 126 8.75 8.05 3.16
N ALA A 127 9.76 8.00 2.28
CA ALA A 127 9.54 8.11 0.84
C ALA A 127 8.66 6.97 0.30
N GLN A 128 8.89 5.74 0.76
CA GLN A 128 8.07 4.59 0.36
C GLN A 128 6.64 4.71 0.89
N HIS A 129 6.46 5.17 2.14
CA HIS A 129 5.15 5.41 2.74
C HIS A 129 4.33 6.43 1.93
N ASP A 130 4.95 7.57 1.60
CA ASP A 130 4.32 8.63 0.82
C ASP A 130 3.98 8.17 -0.60
N ALA A 131 4.87 7.38 -1.22
CA ALA A 131 4.63 6.80 -2.55
C ALA A 131 3.43 5.83 -2.55
N THR A 132 3.34 4.95 -1.54
CA THR A 132 2.20 4.04 -1.40
C THR A 132 0.89 4.81 -1.17
N ASP A 133 0.90 5.80 -0.28
CA ASP A 133 -0.28 6.63 -0.02
C ASP A 133 -0.76 7.39 -1.24
N TYR A 134 0.17 7.98 -1.98
CA TYR A 134 -0.13 8.65 -3.23
C TYR A 134 -0.75 7.66 -4.23
N GLY A 135 -0.15 6.48 -4.39
CA GLY A 135 -0.66 5.41 -5.25
C GLY A 135 -2.08 4.99 -4.87
N LEU A 136 -2.36 4.76 -3.59
CA LEU A 136 -3.70 4.38 -3.10
C LEU A 136 -4.72 5.49 -3.33
N ARG A 137 -4.40 6.75 -3.02
CA ARG A 137 -5.29 7.91 -3.28
C ARG A 137 -5.62 8.03 -4.76
N ARG A 138 -4.63 7.81 -5.63
CA ARG A 138 -4.83 7.82 -7.08
C ARG A 138 -5.74 6.68 -7.52
N CYS A 139 -5.55 5.45 -7.03
CA CYS A 139 -6.41 4.30 -7.31
C CYS A 139 -7.87 4.56 -6.90
N ILE A 140 -8.07 5.13 -5.71
CA ILE A 140 -9.39 5.51 -5.19
C ILE A 140 -10.05 6.52 -6.12
N TYR A 141 -9.33 7.57 -6.49
CA TYR A 141 -9.84 8.60 -7.40
C TYR A 141 -10.23 8.01 -8.76
N GLU A 142 -9.35 7.21 -9.38
CA GLU A 142 -9.60 6.58 -10.68
C GLU A 142 -10.80 5.63 -10.62
N THR A 143 -10.90 4.80 -9.58
CA THR A 143 -12.01 3.86 -9.38
C THR A 143 -13.33 4.60 -9.15
N GLN A 144 -13.33 5.65 -8.33
CA GLN A 144 -14.52 6.48 -8.10
C GLN A 144 -14.97 7.19 -9.38
N ARG A 145 -14.03 7.72 -10.18
CA ARG A 145 -14.33 8.34 -11.48
C ARG A 145 -14.98 7.33 -12.43
N GLN A 146 -14.41 6.12 -12.55
CA GLN A 146 -14.99 5.06 -13.38
C GLN A 146 -16.38 4.64 -12.89
N LYS A 147 -16.58 4.55 -11.58
CA LYS A 147 -17.91 4.26 -11.00
C LYS A 147 -18.95 5.32 -11.36
N ASN A 148 -18.59 6.60 -11.25
CA ASN A 148 -19.48 7.71 -11.59
C ASN A 148 -19.87 7.68 -13.07
N GLU A 149 -18.92 7.38 -13.95
CA GLU A 149 -19.18 7.22 -15.39
C GLU A 149 -20.17 6.07 -15.65
N LEU A 150 -19.96 4.90 -15.02
CA LEU A 150 -20.89 3.77 -15.14
C LEU A 150 -22.29 4.10 -14.61
N GLN A 151 -22.38 4.84 -13.50
CA GLN A 151 -23.66 5.32 -12.95
C GLN A 151 -24.38 6.27 -13.92
N TRP A 152 -23.64 7.14 -14.60
CA TRP A 152 -24.21 8.01 -15.63
C TRP A 152 -24.72 7.21 -16.83
N GLN A 153 -23.93 6.24 -17.32
CA GLN A 153 -24.34 5.35 -18.41
C GLN A 153 -25.58 4.54 -18.05
N ARG A 154 -25.64 4.02 -16.82
CA ARG A 154 -26.81 3.33 -16.27
C ARG A 154 -28.06 4.20 -16.31
N GLN A 155 -27.97 5.45 -15.86
CA GLN A 155 -29.11 6.37 -15.90
C GLN A 155 -29.56 6.66 -17.33
N LYS A 156 -28.61 6.84 -18.26
CA LYS A 156 -28.91 7.03 -19.68
C LYS A 156 -29.65 5.82 -20.26
N MET A 157 -29.18 4.61 -19.94
CA MET A 157 -29.80 3.35 -20.37
C MET A 157 -31.24 3.24 -19.85
N MET A 158 -31.49 3.54 -18.57
CA MET A 158 -32.84 3.53 -18.01
C MET A 158 -33.78 4.51 -18.73
N ASN A 159 -33.29 5.70 -19.07
CA ASN A 159 -34.08 6.68 -19.83
C ASN A 159 -34.37 6.20 -21.26
N GLU A 160 -33.45 5.46 -21.90
CA GLU A 160 -33.67 4.87 -23.23
C GLU A 160 -34.67 3.71 -23.18
N MET A 161 -34.62 2.87 -22.13
CA MET A 161 -35.61 1.82 -21.89
C MET A 161 -37.02 2.39 -21.68
N GLU A 162 -37.16 3.48 -20.92
CA GLU A 162 -38.45 4.14 -20.71
C GLU A 162 -39.03 4.67 -22.03
N LYS A 163 -38.19 5.28 -22.88
CA LYS A 163 -38.60 5.73 -24.23
C LYS A 163 -39.04 4.57 -25.12
N MET A 164 -38.28 3.48 -25.14
CA MET A 164 -38.60 2.28 -25.92
C MET A 164 -39.92 1.65 -25.45
N SER A 165 -40.13 1.56 -24.14
CA SER A 165 -41.37 1.06 -23.54
C SER A 165 -42.58 1.89 -23.99
N LYS A 166 -42.45 3.23 -23.99
CA LYS A 166 -43.49 4.13 -24.50
C LYS A 166 -43.75 3.94 -25.99
N GLU A 167 -42.69 3.82 -26.80
CA GLU A 167 -42.82 3.60 -28.25
C GLU A 167 -43.53 2.27 -28.56
N ILE A 168 -43.21 1.20 -27.82
CA ILE A 168 -43.91 -0.09 -27.94
C ILE A 168 -45.40 0.07 -27.60
N ALA A 169 -45.74 0.79 -26.52
CA ALA A 169 -47.14 1.03 -26.14
C ALA A 169 -47.90 1.84 -27.20
N ASP A 170 -47.27 2.88 -27.77
CA ASP A 170 -47.85 3.69 -28.85
C ASP A 170 -48.09 2.84 -30.12
N LEU A 171 -47.15 1.93 -30.46
CA LEU A 171 -47.29 0.99 -31.57
C LEU A 171 -48.41 -0.04 -31.33
N GLU A 172 -48.53 -0.55 -30.10
CA GLU A 172 -49.61 -1.47 -29.70
C GLU A 172 -50.99 -0.80 -29.79
N HIS A 173 -51.10 0.47 -29.39
CA HIS A 173 -52.33 1.26 -29.57
C HIS A 173 -52.65 1.46 -31.06
N ALA A 174 -51.66 1.85 -31.87
CA ALA A 174 -51.84 2.02 -33.31
C ALA A 174 -52.28 0.70 -33.99
N LEU A 175 -51.73 -0.43 -33.57
CA LEU A 175 -52.14 -1.74 -34.05
C LEU A 175 -53.60 -2.05 -33.70
N MET A 176 -54.04 -1.70 -32.48
CA MET A 176 -55.43 -1.87 -32.06
C MET A 176 -56.38 -1.00 -32.89
N ASP A 177 -56.03 0.26 -33.14
CA ASP A 177 -56.81 1.17 -33.99
C ASP A 177 -56.95 0.61 -35.42
N LYS A 178 -55.84 0.15 -36.03
CA LYS A 178 -55.87 -0.48 -37.36
C LYS A 178 -56.64 -1.79 -37.38
N THR A 179 -56.64 -2.53 -36.27
CA THR A 179 -57.48 -3.73 -36.12
C THR A 179 -58.96 -3.39 -36.11
N ASN A 180 -59.35 -2.31 -35.45
CA ASN A 180 -60.74 -1.83 -35.47
C ASN A 180 -61.16 -1.35 -36.86
N SER A 181 -60.28 -0.62 -37.57
CA SER A 181 -60.52 -0.22 -38.97
C SER A 181 -60.67 -1.43 -39.91
N ALA A 182 -59.80 -2.44 -39.76
CA ALA A 182 -59.86 -3.66 -40.58
C ALA A 182 -61.18 -4.41 -40.37
N LYS A 183 -61.60 -4.60 -39.12
CA LYS A 183 -62.90 -5.22 -38.77
C LYS A 183 -64.07 -4.48 -39.41
N LEU A 184 -64.05 -3.14 -39.40
CA LEU A 184 -65.09 -2.32 -40.01
C LEU A 184 -65.13 -2.49 -41.53
N ALA A 185 -63.97 -2.43 -42.19
CA ALA A 185 -63.87 -2.62 -43.64
C ALA A 185 -64.31 -4.02 -44.08
N GLU A 186 -63.88 -5.07 -43.36
CA GLU A 186 -64.31 -6.45 -43.60
C GLU A 186 -65.81 -6.64 -43.38
N THR A 187 -66.38 -6.05 -42.31
CA THR A 187 -67.83 -6.10 -42.05
C THR A 187 -68.63 -5.37 -43.13
N ARG A 188 -68.14 -4.22 -43.61
CA ARG A 188 -68.76 -3.50 -44.74
C ARG A 188 -68.71 -4.33 -46.02
N LEU A 189 -67.63 -5.08 -46.25
CA LEU A 189 -67.48 -5.95 -47.40
C LEU A 189 -68.45 -7.15 -47.31
N GLU A 190 -68.56 -7.79 -46.14
CA GLU A 190 -69.49 -8.87 -45.85
C GLU A 190 -70.95 -8.43 -46.06
N ASN A 191 -71.33 -7.27 -45.52
CA ASN A 191 -72.68 -6.74 -45.66
C ASN A 191 -73.10 -6.56 -47.14
N ARG A 192 -72.16 -6.29 -48.05
CA ARG A 192 -72.44 -6.16 -49.49
C ARG A 192 -72.74 -7.50 -50.16
N LEU A 193 -72.41 -8.64 -49.55
CA LEU A 193 -72.71 -9.98 -50.08
C LEU A 193 -74.20 -10.33 -49.99
N TYR A 194 -74.97 -9.62 -49.14
CA TYR A 194 -76.42 -9.83 -48.99
C TYR A 194 -77.28 -9.02 -49.97
N ARG A 195 -76.68 -8.32 -50.95
CA ARG A 195 -77.44 -7.59 -51.98
C ARG A 195 -78.24 -8.57 -52.84
N PRO A 196 -79.55 -8.35 -53.08
CA PRO A 196 -80.39 -9.30 -53.80
C PRO A 196 -80.24 -9.21 -55.33
N GLY A 197 -80.24 -10.36 -56.01
CA GLY A 197 -80.39 -10.46 -57.46
C GLY A 197 -79.31 -9.70 -58.25
N ALA A 198 -79.74 -8.86 -59.20
CA ALA A 198 -78.86 -8.10 -60.08
C ALA A 198 -78.11 -6.94 -59.37
N GLU A 199 -78.51 -6.57 -58.15
CA GLU A 199 -77.82 -5.55 -57.34
C GLU A 199 -76.52 -6.10 -56.69
N LEU A 200 -76.26 -7.41 -56.79
CA LEU A 200 -75.01 -8.04 -56.35
C LEU A 200 -73.87 -7.73 -57.35
N VAL A 201 -73.43 -6.48 -57.34
CA VAL A 201 -72.41 -5.95 -58.26
C VAL A 201 -71.10 -5.70 -57.52
N GLN A 202 -69.98 -6.04 -58.17
CA GLN A 202 -68.65 -5.59 -57.78
C GLN A 202 -68.40 -4.20 -58.34
N ASP A 203 -68.97 -3.20 -57.67
CA ASP A 203 -68.83 -1.79 -58.02
C ASP A 203 -67.49 -1.20 -57.52
N GLU A 204 -67.21 0.05 -57.87
CA GLU A 204 -65.98 0.75 -57.46
C GLU A 204 -65.78 0.74 -55.94
N ALA A 205 -66.87 0.88 -55.17
CA ALA A 205 -66.78 0.89 -53.72
C ALA A 205 -66.56 -0.53 -53.13
N HIS A 206 -66.92 -1.61 -53.82
CA HIS A 206 -66.51 -2.97 -53.48
C HIS A 206 -64.99 -3.16 -53.67
N PHE A 207 -64.46 -2.73 -54.83
CA PHE A 207 -63.01 -2.76 -55.09
C PHE A 207 -62.23 -1.90 -54.10
N GLY A 208 -62.70 -0.67 -53.82
CA GLY A 208 -62.06 0.21 -52.84
C GLY A 208 -62.00 -0.38 -51.43
N LEU A 209 -63.07 -1.01 -50.95
CA LEU A 209 -63.08 -1.71 -49.66
C LEU A 209 -62.13 -2.91 -49.64
N ARG A 210 -62.04 -3.66 -50.75
CA ARG A 210 -61.10 -4.78 -50.87
C ARG A 210 -59.65 -4.31 -50.77
N ASP A 211 -59.31 -3.24 -51.46
CA ASP A 211 -57.98 -2.65 -51.42
C ASP A 211 -57.67 -2.08 -50.03
N GLU A 212 -58.63 -1.41 -49.38
CA GLU A 212 -58.52 -0.92 -48.01
C GLU A 212 -58.21 -2.07 -47.03
N VAL A 213 -58.90 -3.21 -47.12
CA VAL A 213 -58.63 -4.40 -46.29
C VAL A 213 -57.21 -4.93 -46.53
N LEU A 214 -56.75 -5.02 -47.78
CA LEU A 214 -55.40 -5.48 -48.10
C LEU A 214 -54.33 -4.54 -47.51
N GLN A 215 -54.51 -3.23 -47.65
CA GLN A 215 -53.58 -2.23 -47.09
C GLN A 215 -53.58 -2.23 -45.56
N LEU A 216 -54.75 -2.37 -44.91
CA LEU A 216 -54.85 -2.45 -43.46
C LEU A 216 -54.16 -3.71 -42.92
N ARG A 217 -54.31 -4.85 -43.59
CA ARG A 217 -53.61 -6.10 -43.22
C ARG A 217 -52.09 -5.97 -43.35
N GLN A 218 -51.61 -5.34 -44.42
CA GLN A 218 -50.17 -5.07 -44.57
C GLN A 218 -49.66 -4.16 -43.44
N THR A 219 -50.39 -3.07 -43.17
CA THR A 219 -50.03 -2.13 -42.08
C THR A 219 -50.01 -2.83 -40.71
N GLN A 220 -50.96 -3.73 -40.44
CA GLN A 220 -50.97 -4.53 -39.22
C GLN A 220 -49.74 -5.46 -39.12
N GLN A 221 -49.31 -6.08 -40.22
CA GLN A 221 -48.08 -6.89 -40.24
C GLN A 221 -46.84 -6.03 -39.96
N ASP A 222 -46.73 -4.87 -40.60
CA ASP A 222 -45.60 -3.97 -40.40
C ASP A 222 -45.53 -3.44 -38.95
N LEU A 223 -46.69 -3.11 -38.36
CA LEU A 223 -46.78 -2.70 -36.96
C LEU A 223 -46.38 -3.82 -35.99
N ARG A 224 -46.83 -5.06 -36.23
CA ARG A 224 -46.42 -6.23 -35.43
C ARG A 224 -44.91 -6.43 -35.48
N LYS A 225 -44.33 -6.37 -36.67
CA LYS A 225 -42.88 -6.48 -36.84
C LYS A 225 -42.13 -5.41 -36.05
N LYS A 226 -42.57 -4.14 -36.13
CA LYS A 226 -41.96 -3.05 -35.34
C LYS A 226 -42.09 -3.25 -33.83
N ILE A 227 -43.21 -3.80 -33.36
CA ILE A 227 -43.38 -4.15 -31.94
C ILE A 227 -42.38 -5.23 -31.54
N ASP A 228 -42.22 -6.27 -32.36
CA ASP A 228 -41.27 -7.35 -32.10
C ASP A 228 -39.81 -6.83 -32.09
N ASP A 229 -39.44 -5.99 -33.07
CA ASP A 229 -38.13 -5.33 -33.15
C ASP A 229 -37.87 -4.41 -31.93
N GLY A 230 -38.89 -3.66 -31.49
CA GLY A 230 -38.82 -2.81 -30.29
C GLY A 230 -38.66 -3.62 -29.01
N LYS A 231 -39.40 -4.72 -28.86
CA LYS A 231 -39.27 -5.65 -27.72
C LYS A 231 -37.89 -6.32 -27.68
N ALA A 232 -37.35 -6.71 -28.83
CA ALA A 232 -35.99 -7.23 -28.92
C ALA A 232 -34.97 -6.18 -28.44
N THR A 233 -35.09 -4.94 -28.94
CA THR A 233 -34.21 -3.84 -28.52
C THR A 233 -34.32 -3.55 -27.03
N TYR A 234 -35.53 -3.58 -26.46
CA TYR A 234 -35.74 -3.40 -25.02
C TYR A 234 -35.03 -4.48 -24.19
N ASN A 235 -35.14 -5.75 -24.61
CA ASN A 235 -34.48 -6.86 -23.92
C ASN A 235 -32.94 -6.74 -23.98
N ASP A 236 -32.40 -6.28 -25.11
CA ASP A 236 -30.96 -6.02 -25.24
C ASP A 236 -30.50 -4.91 -24.27
N LEU A 237 -31.26 -3.81 -24.18
CA LEU A 237 -30.98 -2.72 -23.23
C LEU A 237 -31.05 -3.20 -21.78
N GLU A 238 -32.02 -4.05 -21.45
CA GLU A 238 -32.15 -4.67 -20.12
C GLU A 238 -30.94 -5.55 -19.78
N GLU A 239 -30.48 -6.38 -20.73
CA GLU A 239 -29.28 -7.20 -20.53
C GLU A 239 -28.04 -6.33 -20.31
N HIS A 240 -27.88 -5.25 -21.06
CA HIS A 240 -26.81 -4.27 -20.85
C HIS A 240 -26.90 -3.58 -19.49
N LEU A 241 -28.11 -3.26 -19.02
CA LEU A 241 -28.33 -2.66 -17.70
C LEU A 241 -27.85 -3.59 -16.57
N ILE A 242 -28.18 -4.88 -16.65
CA ILE A 242 -27.73 -5.89 -15.67
C ILE A 242 -26.20 -5.96 -15.61
N ARG A 243 -25.53 -5.94 -16.77
CA ARG A 243 -24.06 -5.91 -16.83
C ARG A 243 -23.47 -4.64 -16.18
N LEU A 244 -24.05 -3.47 -16.46
CA LEU A 244 -23.64 -2.21 -15.85
C LEU A 244 -23.81 -2.23 -14.33
N ASP A 245 -24.92 -2.78 -13.81
CA ASP A 245 -25.15 -2.92 -12.37
C ASP A 245 -24.10 -3.80 -11.70
N GLN A 246 -23.74 -4.92 -12.34
CA GLN A 246 -22.67 -5.79 -11.86
C GLN A 246 -21.31 -5.06 -11.84
N ASP A 247 -20.99 -4.31 -12.89
CA ASP A 247 -19.75 -3.55 -12.95
C ASP A 247 -19.68 -2.43 -11.90
N ILE A 248 -20.79 -1.73 -11.65
CA ILE A 248 -20.90 -0.74 -10.58
C ILE A 248 -20.68 -1.40 -9.22
N ALA A 249 -21.28 -2.57 -8.96
CA ALA A 249 -21.09 -3.31 -7.73
C ALA A 249 -19.63 -3.74 -7.54
N ASN A 250 -18.98 -4.23 -8.59
CA ASN A 250 -17.56 -4.60 -8.58
C ASN A 250 -16.65 -3.40 -8.29
N LYS A 251 -16.93 -2.24 -8.91
CA LYS A 251 -16.20 -0.99 -8.65
C LYS A 251 -16.42 -0.48 -7.23
N GLN A 252 -17.64 -0.57 -6.71
CA GLN A 252 -17.96 -0.21 -5.34
C GLN A 252 -17.19 -1.09 -4.34
N HIS A 253 -17.14 -2.41 -4.56
CA HIS A 253 -16.38 -3.33 -3.71
C HIS A 253 -14.87 -3.00 -3.74
N THR A 254 -14.32 -2.75 -4.93
CA THR A 254 -12.91 -2.35 -5.10
C THR A 254 -12.60 -1.06 -4.35
N LEU A 255 -13.45 -0.04 -4.52
CA LEU A 255 -13.32 1.25 -3.84
C LEU A 255 -13.35 1.11 -2.33
N MET A 256 -14.30 0.32 -1.79
CA MET A 256 -14.40 0.10 -0.33
C MET A 256 -13.16 -0.60 0.23
N THR A 257 -12.58 -1.53 -0.54
CA THR A 257 -11.33 -2.20 -0.16
C THR A 257 -10.19 -1.20 -0.06
N ASP A 258 -10.02 -0.36 -1.09
CA ASP A 258 -8.95 0.64 -1.12
C ASP A 258 -9.11 1.72 -0.04
N LEU A 259 -10.35 2.17 0.22
CA LEU A 259 -10.66 3.09 1.32
C LEU A 259 -10.29 2.49 2.68
N ARG A 260 -10.66 1.23 2.93
CA ARG A 260 -10.30 0.55 4.18
C ARG A 260 -8.79 0.40 4.35
N CYS A 261 -8.05 0.17 3.26
CA CYS A 261 -6.59 0.16 3.29
C CYS A 261 -6.03 1.53 3.70
N MET A 262 -6.56 2.63 3.16
CA MET A 262 -6.19 3.99 3.56
C MET A 262 -6.51 4.27 5.03
N ASP A 263 -7.69 3.87 5.51
CA ASP A 263 -8.09 4.07 6.91
C ASP A 263 -7.18 3.31 7.89
N MET A 264 -6.81 2.07 7.56
CA MET A 264 -5.87 1.29 8.37
C MET A 264 -4.49 1.96 8.43
N ARG A 265 -4.09 2.57 7.31
CA ARG A 265 -2.82 3.27 7.18
C ARG A 265 -2.77 4.60 7.91
N ASP A 266 -3.90 5.24 8.11
CA ASP A 266 -4.00 6.52 8.84
C ASP A 266 -3.49 6.42 10.29
N VAL A 267 -3.49 5.22 10.87
CA VAL A 267 -2.89 4.92 12.19
C VAL A 267 -1.37 5.15 12.18
N LEU A 268 -0.69 4.96 11.05
CA LEU A 268 0.75 5.23 10.93
C LEU A 268 1.07 6.74 10.99
N LYS A 269 0.06 7.59 10.83
CA LYS A 269 0.20 9.05 10.83
C LYS A 269 -0.33 9.70 12.11
N LYS A 270 -1.06 8.95 12.95
CA LYS A 270 -1.81 9.47 14.11
C LYS A 270 -1.51 8.62 15.36
N GLY A 271 -1.38 9.27 16.52
CA GLY A 271 -1.16 8.59 17.81
C GLY A 271 0.32 8.29 18.09
N ASP A 272 0.58 7.33 18.99
CA ASP A 272 1.94 7.02 19.51
C ASP A 272 2.94 6.53 18.46
N LEU A 273 2.44 6.12 17.29
CA LEU A 273 3.24 5.67 16.14
C LEU A 273 3.56 6.80 15.14
N ALA A 274 2.97 7.99 15.33
CA ALA A 274 3.23 9.12 14.46
C ALA A 274 4.68 9.59 14.64
N PRO A 275 5.41 9.88 13.55
CA PRO A 275 6.76 10.39 13.66
C PRO A 275 6.76 11.72 14.45
N PRO A 276 7.74 11.92 15.36
CA PRO A 276 7.83 13.16 16.13
C PRO A 276 7.87 14.37 15.19
N ALA A 277 7.07 15.39 15.51
CA ALA A 277 6.79 16.52 14.60
C ALA A 277 8.04 17.37 14.29
N THR A 278 9.09 17.27 15.10
CA THR A 278 10.37 17.98 14.89
C THR A 278 11.57 17.07 15.18
N GLN A 279 12.69 17.37 14.53
CA GLN A 279 13.97 16.69 14.79
C GLN A 279 14.42 16.85 16.25
N THR A 280 14.09 17.97 16.89
CA THR A 280 14.31 18.22 18.32
C THR A 280 13.51 17.24 19.18
N GLN A 281 12.19 17.12 18.98
CA GLN A 281 11.35 16.15 19.70
C GLN A 281 11.83 14.71 19.49
N ARG A 282 12.28 14.38 18.27
CA ARG A 282 12.87 13.07 17.98
C ARG A 282 14.12 12.79 18.78
N ASN A 283 15.05 13.75 18.82
CA ASN A 283 16.30 13.60 19.56
C ASN A 283 16.03 13.46 21.06
N ILE A 284 15.05 14.22 21.57
CA ILE A 284 14.61 14.16 22.96
C ILE A 284 14.11 12.75 23.33
N GLN A 285 13.20 12.17 22.52
CA GLN A 285 12.72 10.80 22.72
C GLN A 285 13.85 9.76 22.62
N LEU A 286 14.71 9.88 21.60
CA LEU A 286 15.80 8.92 21.36
C LEU A 286 16.87 8.91 22.46
N THR A 287 17.05 10.04 23.14
CA THR A 287 18.05 10.19 24.20
C THR A 287 17.46 10.07 25.61
N GLN A 288 16.13 9.93 25.73
CA GLN A 288 15.40 9.86 27.00
C GLN A 288 15.65 11.07 27.93
N ILE A 289 16.00 12.23 27.35
CA ILE A 289 16.30 13.46 28.11
C ILE A 289 15.04 14.29 28.44
N GLU A 290 13.85 13.70 28.30
CA GLU A 290 12.57 14.38 28.51
C GLU A 290 12.44 14.97 29.93
N GLU A 291 13.05 14.30 30.93
CA GLU A 291 13.06 14.76 32.32
C GLU A 291 14.11 15.84 32.61
N GLU A 292 15.09 16.02 31.74
CA GLU A 292 16.18 16.98 31.90
C GLU A 292 15.88 18.33 31.24
N LEU A 293 14.81 18.41 30.44
CA LEU A 293 14.41 19.66 29.78
C LEU A 293 13.65 20.58 30.74
N PRO A 294 13.93 21.89 30.72
CA PRO A 294 13.15 22.85 31.47
C PRO A 294 11.69 22.81 31.01
N LYS A 295 10.79 22.52 31.95
CA LYS A 295 9.34 22.58 31.71
C LYS A 295 8.94 24.05 31.62
N PHE A 296 8.53 24.49 30.43
CA PHE A 296 7.95 25.82 30.20
C PHE A 296 6.44 25.78 30.36
#